data_AF-A0A261KVC6-F1
#
_entry.id   AF-A0A261KVC6-F1
#
_cell.length_a   1.000
_cell.length_b   1.000
_cell.length_c   1.000
_cell.angle_alpha   90.00
_cell.angle_beta   90.00
_cell.angle_gamma   90.00
#
_symmetry.space_group_name_H-M   'P 1'
#
loop_
_entity.id
_entity.type
_entity.pdbx_description
1 polymer ?
#
loop_
_entity_poly.entity_id
_entity_poly.type
_entity_poly.pdbx_seq_one_letter_code
_entity_poly.pdbx_strand_id
1 'polypeptide(L)' 'LRFGSDLIFTLCEIFGTEIVIINRSEDSTFEEVLAPDVLEIIRVFSARLYGSRSNQNQEIVKQLKEVADKLK' A
#
# COMPACT_ATOMS: atom_id res chain seq x y z
N LEU A 1 10.12 2.70 -1.79
CA LEU A 1 8.90 1.88 -1.62
C LEU A 1 8.88 1.38 -0.19
N ARG A 2 7.81 1.64 0.57
CA ARG A 2 7.67 1.14 1.95
C ARG A 2 7.30 -0.35 1.86
N PHE A 3 8.08 -1.24 2.47
CA PHE A 3 7.97 -2.73 2.40
C PHE A 3 7.98 -3.39 1.01
N GLY A 4 8.38 -2.67 -0.05
CA GLY A 4 8.23 -3.15 -1.43
C GLY A 4 9.52 -3.34 -2.22
N SER A 5 10.66 -2.82 -1.74
CA SER A 5 11.92 -2.93 -2.47
C SER A 5 12.38 -4.37 -2.59
N ASP A 6 12.30 -5.16 -1.52
CA ASP A 6 12.81 -6.52 -1.50
C ASP A 6 12.04 -7.45 -2.43
N LEU A 7 10.71 -7.27 -2.52
CA LEU A 7 9.88 -7.97 -3.48
C LEU A 7 10.26 -7.60 -4.92
N ILE A 8 10.47 -6.31 -5.19
CA ILE A 8 10.86 -5.84 -6.52
C ILE A 8 12.25 -6.37 -6.88
N PHE A 9 13.19 -6.38 -5.95
CA PHE A 9 14.53 -6.93 -6.15
C PHE A 9 14.48 -8.43 -6.45
N THR A 10 13.66 -9.17 -5.70
CA THR A 10 13.42 -10.61 -5.95
C THR A 10 12.85 -10.85 -7.35
N LEU A 11 11.88 -10.03 -7.78
CA LEU A 11 11.32 -10.13 -9.12
C LEU A 11 12.36 -9.82 -10.19
N CYS A 12 13.13 -8.76 -10.04
CA CYS A 12 14.21 -8.42 -10.96
C CYS A 12 15.24 -9.55 -11.06
N GLU A 13 15.60 -10.19 -9.96
CA GLU A 13 16.49 -11.36 -9.94
C GLU A 13 15.89 -12.53 -10.74
N ILE A 14 14.62 -12.88 -10.50
CA ILE A 14 13.91 -13.95 -11.22
C ILE A 14 13.92 -13.72 -12.74
N PHE A 15 13.77 -12.46 -13.17
CA PHE A 15 13.72 -12.09 -14.58
C PHE A 15 15.09 -11.68 -15.16
N GLY A 16 16.19 -11.85 -14.43
CA GLY A 16 17.54 -11.50 -14.88
C GLY A 16 17.72 -10.01 -15.20
N THR A 17 16.98 -9.14 -14.49
CA THR A 17 17.00 -7.68 -14.66
C THR A 17 17.99 -7.04 -13.70
N GLU A 18 18.94 -6.29 -14.24
CA GLU A 18 19.92 -5.53 -13.45
C GLU A 18 19.28 -4.30 -12.79
N ILE A 19 19.63 -4.06 -11.52
CA ILE A 19 19.18 -2.89 -10.76
C ILE A 19 20.39 -1.99 -10.50
N VAL A 20 20.33 -0.75 -10.98
CA VAL A 20 21.36 0.27 -10.76
C VAL A 20 20.86 1.30 -9.76
N ILE A 21 21.48 1.36 -8.58
CA ILE A 21 21.17 2.37 -7.53
C ILE A 21 22.07 3.59 -7.75
N ILE A 22 21.49 4.67 -8.28
CA ILE A 22 22.24 5.89 -8.65
C ILE A 22 22.63 6.72 -7.42
N ASN A 23 21.70 6.86 -6.46
CA ASN A 23 21.89 7.69 -5.27
C ASN A 23 21.60 6.87 -4.02
N ARG A 24 22.60 6.11 -3.56
CA ARG A 24 22.52 5.43 -2.28
C ARG A 24 22.84 6.43 -1.16
N SER A 25 21.81 6.86 -0.44
CA SER A 25 22.01 7.55 0.84
C SER A 25 22.34 6.49 1.89
N GLU A 26 23.53 6.55 2.48
CA GLU A 26 23.86 5.79 3.69
C GLU A 26 23.61 6.62 4.95
N ASP A 27 23.42 5.91 6.06
CA ASP A 27 23.19 6.40 7.42
C ASP A 27 21.75 6.84 7.77
N SER A 28 20.80 5.91 7.64
CA SER A 28 19.56 5.96 8.43
C SER A 28 19.63 4.89 9.51
N THR A 29 19.36 5.26 10.75
CA THR A 29 19.22 4.31 11.86
C THR A 29 18.06 3.35 11.56
N PHE A 30 18.09 2.18 12.20
CA PHE A 30 17.01 1.20 12.06
C PHE A 30 15.65 1.81 12.40
N GLU A 31 15.61 2.64 13.45
CA GLU A 31 14.43 3.36 13.90
C GLU A 31 13.92 4.37 12.87
N GLU A 32 14.81 5.12 12.21
CA GLU A 32 14.45 6.08 11.15
C GLU A 32 13.85 5.40 9.92
N VAL A 33 14.24 4.15 9.64
CA VAL A 33 13.63 3.34 8.58
C VAL A 33 12.29 2.75 9.03
N LEU A 34 12.25 2.18 10.24
CA LEU A 34 11.11 1.40 10.73
C LEU A 34 9.92 2.26 11.17
N ALA A 35 10.15 3.40 11.83
CA ALA A 35 9.06 4.20 12.38
C ALA A 35 8.09 4.72 11.28
N PRO A 36 8.57 5.28 10.15
CA PRO A 36 7.68 5.69 9.06
C PRO A 36 6.95 4.51 8.41
N ASP A 37 7.62 3.37 8.31
CA ASP A 37 7.06 2.12 7.78
C ASP A 37 5.84 1.66 8.59
N VAL A 38 5.97 1.63 9.92
CA VAL A 38 4.87 1.26 10.83
C VAL A 38 3.75 2.30 10.82
N LEU A 39 4.08 3.60 10.78
CA LEU A 39 3.08 4.67 10.71
C LEU A 39 2.24 4.57 9.43
N GLU A 40 2.86 4.23 8.30
CA GLU A 40 2.14 4.06 7.03
C GLU A 40 1.19 2.85 7.08
N ILE A 41 1.61 1.73 7.69
CA ILE A 41 0.72 0.58 7.95
C ILE A 41 -0.50 1.04 8.76
N ILE A 42 -0.27 1.71 9.88
CA ILE A 42 -1.36 2.20 10.75
C ILE A 42 -2.27 3.15 9.96
N ARG A 43 -1.71 4.03 9.13
CA ARG A 43 -2.47 4.98 8.30
C ARG A 43 -3.38 4.26 7.31
N VAL A 44 -2.86 3.28 6.56
CA VAL A 44 -3.64 2.50 5.59
C VAL A 44 -4.77 1.74 6.28
N PHE A 45 -4.48 1.05 7.39
CA PHE A 45 -5.51 0.30 8.12
C PHE A 45 -6.53 1.23 8.78
N SER A 46 -6.11 2.38 9.32
CA SER A 46 -7.03 3.38 9.87
C SER A 46 -7.94 3.95 8.79
N ALA A 47 -7.40 4.30 7.62
CA ALA A 47 -8.20 4.79 6.49
C ALA A 47 -9.24 3.74 6.03
N ARG A 48 -8.88 2.46 6.00
CA ARG A 48 -9.82 1.36 5.70
C ARG A 48 -10.87 1.18 6.79
N LEU A 49 -10.47 1.21 8.07
CA LEU A 49 -11.37 1.04 9.21
C LEU A 49 -12.36 2.19 9.31
N TYR A 50 -11.89 3.43 9.26
CA TYR A 50 -12.77 4.60 9.34
C TYR A 50 -13.50 4.86 8.01
N GLY A 51 -12.88 4.57 6.88
CA GLY A 51 -13.53 4.62 5.57
C GLY A 51 -14.70 3.63 5.46
N SER A 52 -14.57 2.40 5.98
CA SER A 52 -15.68 1.43 6.02
C SER A 52 -16.82 1.83 6.98
N ARG A 53 -16.52 2.68 7.97
CA ARG A 53 -17.52 3.28 8.87
C ARG A 53 -18.12 4.58 8.35
N SER A 54 -17.62 5.13 7.25
CA SER A 54 -18.19 6.33 6.64
C SER A 54 -19.58 6.04 6.07
N ASN A 55 -20.59 6.76 6.56
CA ASN A 55 -21.96 6.67 6.02
C ASN A 55 -21.99 6.90 4.51
N GLN A 56 -21.18 7.83 4.00
CA GLN A 56 -21.07 8.10 2.57
C GLN A 56 -20.53 6.88 1.81
N ASN A 57 -19.51 6.21 2.34
CA ASN A 57 -18.95 5.03 1.70
C ASN A 57 -19.96 3.87 1.72
N GLN A 58 -20.69 3.69 2.81
CA GLN A 58 -21.74 2.67 2.91
C GLN A 58 -22.85 2.91 1.87
N GLU A 59 -23.27 4.16 1.69
CA GLU A 59 -24.29 4.53 0.70
C GLU A 59 -23.80 4.28 -0.73
N ILE A 60 -22.56 4.68 -1.06
CA ILE A 60 -21.95 4.41 -2.37
C ILE A 60 -21.89 2.90 -2.65
N VAL A 61 -21.44 2.10 -1.67
CA VAL A 61 -21.36 0.64 -1.81
C VAL A 61 -22.75 0.02 -2.01
N LYS A 62 -23.78 0.53 -1.32
CA LYS A 62 -25.16 0.08 -1.50
C LYS A 62 -25.68 0.39 -2.90
N GLN A 63 -25.48 1.61 -3.39
CA GLN A 63 -25.89 2.01 -4.74
C GLN A 63 -25.20 1.17 -5.83
N LEU A 64 -23.91 0.89 -5.67
CA LEU A 64 -23.17 0.02 -6.59
C LEU A 64 -23.73 -1.41 -6.63
N LYS A 65 -24.14 -1.96 -5.49
CA LYS A 65 -24.80 -3.28 -5.42
C LYS A 65 -26.15 -3.28 -6.15
N GLU A 66 -26.97 -2.26 -5.91
CA GLU A 66 -28.27 -2.14 -6.57
C GLU A 66 -28.15 -2.02 -8.10
N VAL A 67 -27.13 -1.31 -8.59
CA VAL A 67 -26.84 -1.23 -10.04
C VAL A 67 -26.38 -2.59 -10.58
N ALA A 68 -25.48 -3.28 -9.88
CA ALA A 68 -24.98 -4.58 -10.29
C ALA A 68 -26.10 -5.65 -10.37
N ASP A 69 -27.05 -5.61 -9.44
CA ASP A 69 -28.20 -6.53 -9.43
C ASP A 69 -29.20 -6.25 -10.57
N LYS A 70 -29.35 -4.98 -10.99
CA LYS A 70 -30.20 -4.60 -12.14
C LYS A 70 -29.60 -4.97 -13.50
N LEU A 71 -28.30 -5.24 -13.57
CA LEU A 71 -27.58 -5.62 -14.79
C LEU A 71 -27.56 -7.14 -15.02
N LYS A 72 -28.03 -7.94 -14.06
CA LYS A 72 -28.27 -9.38 -14.20
C LYS A 72 -29.70 -9.66 -14.67
#